data_AF-A0A8H7VC64-F1
#
_entry.id   AF-A0A8H7VC64-F1
#
_cell.length_a   1.000
_cell.length_b   1.000
_cell.length_c   1.000
_cell.angle_alpha   90.00
_cell.angle_beta   90.00
_cell.angle_gamma   90.00
#
_symmetry.space_group_name_H-M   'P 1'
#
loop_
_entity.id
_entity.type
_entity.pdbx_description
1 polymer ?
#
loop_
_entity_poly.entity_id
_entity_poly.type
_entity_poly.pdbx_seq_one_letter_code
_entity_poly.pdbx_strand_id
1 'polypeptide(L)'
;QEFQYLGIPFDHQGINSDQLVKQRITKATGNMELLRQMGVNQYSVGLWSGIRVYRTFIRSVLEYSLAITALSAKHKDKLNNAQKSCIKMALNRNRFTPFLTIVPLVLADLPSMQTRTRILQLKFVTRLQDLPLSTMARSIELSFLKRKNSDKQWKHLTSNNPFYQLYNKLKKDSNPLTASYPLKNCRCGASAAKREHYDFCPLLFTLLNDLKSAFGDIPALPQEQQPLDYILRPLPRSEFGLTVGKWQTVWPALIRVLREIDYLSHPNDDFDMDEPAPEDAMDIPISSSLLPNPHI
;
A
#
# COMPACT_ATOMS: atom_id res chain seq x y z
N GLN A 1 -16.21 -30.38 -21.33
CA GLN A 1 -16.72 -30.46 -19.96
C GLN A 1 -16.22 -29.23 -19.23
N GLU A 2 -17.12 -28.30 -18.93
CA GLU A 2 -16.79 -27.12 -18.12
C GLU A 2 -16.82 -27.53 -16.65
N PHE A 3 -15.79 -27.14 -15.87
CA PHE A 3 -15.75 -27.41 -14.43
C PHE A 3 -15.48 -26.11 -13.66
N GLN A 4 -15.96 -26.05 -12.41
CA GLN A 4 -15.75 -24.89 -11.55
C GLN A 4 -14.94 -25.30 -10.32
N TYR A 5 -13.82 -24.61 -10.08
CA TYR A 5 -12.98 -24.83 -8.90
C TYR A 5 -12.77 -23.53 -8.14
N LEU A 6 -13.11 -23.52 -6.85
CA LEU A 6 -13.08 -22.33 -5.99
C LEU A 6 -13.80 -21.10 -6.60
N GLY A 7 -14.84 -21.34 -7.40
CA GLY A 7 -15.57 -20.27 -8.07
C GLY A 7 -14.89 -19.73 -9.35
N ILE A 8 -13.85 -20.37 -9.87
CA ILE A 8 -13.22 -20.06 -11.15
C ILE A 8 -13.68 -21.10 -12.19
N PRO A 9 -14.25 -20.68 -13.34
CA PRO A 9 -14.66 -21.58 -14.40
C PRO A 9 -13.47 -21.99 -15.27
N PHE A 10 -13.42 -23.27 -15.62
CA PHE A 10 -12.42 -23.88 -16.47
C PHE A 10 -13.07 -24.56 -17.68
N ASP A 11 -12.40 -24.41 -18.82
CA ASP A 11 -12.70 -25.06 -20.09
C ASP A 11 -11.54 -26.00 -20.50
N HIS A 12 -11.64 -26.59 -21.70
CA HIS A 12 -10.62 -27.49 -22.24
C HIS A 12 -9.26 -26.83 -22.48
N GLN A 13 -9.19 -25.49 -22.50
CA GLN A 13 -7.98 -24.69 -22.75
C GLN A 13 -7.44 -24.02 -21.46
N GLY A 14 -8.11 -24.19 -20.32
CA GLY A 14 -7.71 -23.62 -19.04
C GLY A 14 -8.82 -22.76 -18.44
N ILE A 15 -8.49 -21.55 -17.99
CA ILE A 15 -9.46 -20.67 -17.33
C ILE A 15 -10.32 -19.96 -18.39
N ASN A 16 -11.64 -20.10 -18.29
CA ASN A 16 -12.58 -19.41 -19.16
C ASN A 16 -12.74 -17.94 -18.72
N SER A 17 -11.92 -17.05 -19.31
CA SER A 17 -11.89 -15.62 -18.98
C SER A 17 -13.21 -14.89 -19.24
N ASP A 18 -13.95 -15.25 -20.29
CA ASP A 18 -15.21 -14.59 -20.63
C ASP A 18 -16.30 -14.90 -19.60
N GLN A 19 -16.46 -16.17 -19.26
CA GLN A 19 -17.42 -16.62 -18.24
C GLN A 19 -17.03 -16.08 -16.86
N LEU A 20 -15.74 -16.11 -16.53
CA LEU A 20 -15.23 -15.57 -15.27
C LEU A 20 -15.58 -14.08 -15.13
N VAL A 21 -15.22 -13.25 -16.12
CA VAL A 21 -15.49 -11.81 -16.06
C VAL A 21 -16.99 -11.52 -15.98
N LYS A 22 -17.81 -12.25 -16.75
CA LYS A 22 -19.27 -12.13 -16.68
C LYS A 22 -19.79 -12.42 -15.26
N GLN A 23 -19.40 -13.54 -14.66
CA GLN A 23 -19.82 -13.92 -13.31
C GLN A 23 -19.39 -12.89 -12.26
N ARG A 24 -18.16 -12.39 -12.35
CA ARG A 24 -17.61 -11.40 -11.38
C ARG A 24 -18.31 -10.06 -11.49
N ILE A 25 -18.56 -9.59 -12.72
CA ILE A 25 -19.32 -8.36 -12.96
C ILE A 25 -20.73 -8.50 -12.38
N THR A 26 -21.47 -9.55 -12.75
CA THR A 26 -22.83 -9.77 -12.25
C THR A 26 -22.88 -9.81 -10.74
N LYS A 27 -21.97 -10.56 -10.10
CA LYS A 27 -21.89 -10.67 -8.64
C LYS A 27 -21.56 -9.34 -7.97
N ALA A 28 -20.57 -8.60 -8.48
CA ALA A 28 -20.17 -7.31 -7.93
C ALA A 28 -21.28 -6.25 -8.06
N THR A 29 -21.92 -6.16 -9.24
CA THR A 29 -23.02 -5.22 -9.45
C THR A 29 -24.25 -5.59 -8.63
N GLY A 30 -24.56 -6.89 -8.51
CA GLY A 30 -25.67 -7.36 -7.68
C GLY A 30 -25.46 -7.05 -6.20
N ASN A 31 -24.26 -7.33 -5.68
CA ASN A 31 -23.91 -6.99 -4.30
C ASN A 31 -23.96 -5.48 -4.03
N MET A 32 -23.45 -4.66 -4.95
CA MET A 32 -23.51 -3.21 -4.80
C MET A 32 -24.97 -2.69 -4.86
N GLU A 33 -25.84 -3.33 -5.65
CA GLU A 33 -27.25 -2.95 -5.76
C GLU A 33 -27.98 -3.25 -4.46
N LEU A 34 -27.75 -4.44 -3.90
CA LEU A 34 -28.26 -4.82 -2.60
C LEU A 34 -27.77 -3.86 -1.50
N LEU A 35 -26.48 -3.50 -1.49
CA LEU A 35 -25.96 -2.51 -0.55
C LEU A 35 -26.61 -1.13 -0.74
N ARG A 36 -26.84 -0.70 -1.97
CA ARG A 36 -27.56 0.54 -2.25
C ARG A 36 -28.97 0.52 -1.67
N GLN A 37 -29.68 -0.60 -1.81
CA GLN A 37 -31.02 -0.80 -1.24
C GLN A 37 -31.01 -0.77 0.30
N MET A 38 -29.95 -1.25 0.93
CA MET A 38 -29.73 -1.13 2.39
C MET A 38 -29.33 0.29 2.83
N GLY A 39 -29.29 1.26 1.93
CA GLY A 39 -28.88 2.63 2.25
C GLY A 39 -27.36 2.85 2.23
N VAL A 40 -26.57 2.05 1.51
CA VAL A 40 -25.18 2.42 1.20
C VAL A 40 -25.15 3.30 -0.04
N ASN A 41 -25.40 4.59 0.17
CA ASN A 41 -25.30 5.60 -0.87
C ASN A 41 -24.87 6.96 -0.30
N GLN A 42 -24.52 7.90 -1.17
CA GLN A 42 -23.99 9.21 -0.77
C GLN A 42 -24.92 10.04 0.11
N TYR A 43 -26.25 9.85 0.00
CA TYR A 43 -27.24 10.65 0.73
C TYR A 43 -27.53 10.12 2.13
N SER A 44 -27.31 8.83 2.37
CA SER A 44 -27.61 8.18 3.65
C SER A 44 -26.38 8.04 4.55
N VAL A 45 -25.28 7.49 4.03
CA VAL A 45 -24.05 7.22 4.80
C VAL A 45 -22.90 8.17 4.46
N GLY A 46 -23.13 9.09 3.52
CA GLY A 46 -22.12 9.98 2.97
C GLY A 46 -21.31 9.35 1.84
N LEU A 47 -20.77 10.22 0.98
CA LEU A 47 -19.98 9.86 -0.21
C LEU A 47 -18.80 8.94 0.12
N TRP A 48 -18.00 9.34 1.11
CA TRP A 48 -16.78 8.64 1.48
C TRP A 48 -17.04 7.25 2.02
N SER A 49 -18.07 7.09 2.85
CA SER A 49 -18.50 5.78 3.36
C SER A 49 -18.96 4.87 2.23
N GLY A 50 -19.79 5.37 1.31
CA GLY A 50 -20.23 4.62 0.13
C GLY A 50 -19.07 4.13 -0.73
N ILE A 51 -18.09 5.00 -0.98
CA ILE A 51 -16.89 4.62 -1.74
C ILE A 51 -15.99 3.64 -0.96
N ARG A 52 -15.85 3.81 0.36
CA ARG A 52 -15.09 2.90 1.22
C ARG A 52 -15.70 1.49 1.21
N VAL A 53 -17.03 1.38 1.26
CA VAL A 53 -17.73 0.09 1.13
C VAL A 53 -17.44 -0.56 -0.22
N TYR A 54 -17.47 0.21 -1.31
CA TYR A 54 -17.04 -0.31 -2.62
C TYR A 54 -15.60 -0.83 -2.59
N ARG A 55 -14.65 -0.04 -2.07
CA ARG A 55 -13.22 -0.39 -2.01
C ARG A 55 -12.96 -1.65 -1.19
N THR A 56 -13.67 -1.84 -0.09
CA THR A 56 -13.46 -2.96 0.85
C THR A 56 -14.14 -4.25 0.37
N PHE A 57 -15.41 -4.18 -0.03
CA PHE A 57 -16.22 -5.38 -0.25
C PHE A 57 -16.51 -5.70 -1.72
N ILE A 58 -16.75 -4.68 -2.55
CA ILE A 58 -17.16 -4.90 -3.94
C ILE A 58 -15.96 -5.06 -4.86
N ARG A 59 -14.91 -4.25 -4.65
CA ARG A 59 -13.68 -4.33 -5.42
C ARG A 59 -13.01 -5.70 -5.26
N SER A 60 -12.99 -6.27 -4.06
CA SER A 60 -12.42 -7.61 -3.84
C SER A 60 -13.14 -8.69 -4.65
N VAL A 61 -14.45 -8.57 -4.88
CA VAL A 61 -15.22 -9.46 -5.76
C VAL A 61 -14.79 -9.34 -7.23
N LEU A 62 -14.55 -8.11 -7.71
CA LEU A 62 -14.05 -7.85 -9.06
C LEU A 62 -12.59 -8.30 -9.25
N GLU A 63 -11.76 -8.13 -8.22
CA GLU A 63 -10.32 -8.43 -8.24
C GLU A 63 -10.00 -9.90 -8.05
N TYR A 64 -10.95 -10.69 -7.52
CA TYR A 64 -10.78 -12.11 -7.33
C TYR A 64 -10.35 -12.79 -8.64
N SER A 65 -9.32 -13.64 -8.58
CA SER A 65 -8.71 -14.38 -9.69
C SER A 65 -7.99 -13.56 -10.78
N LEU A 66 -8.01 -12.23 -10.74
CA LEU A 66 -7.33 -11.39 -11.74
C LEU A 66 -5.80 -11.53 -11.72
N ALA A 67 -5.25 -11.91 -10.56
CA ALA A 67 -3.81 -12.08 -10.38
C ALA A 67 -3.21 -13.24 -11.20
N ILE A 68 -4.03 -14.24 -11.55
CA ILE A 68 -3.60 -15.46 -12.24
C ILE A 68 -4.15 -15.58 -13.66
N THR A 69 -5.12 -14.76 -14.05
CA THR A 69 -5.76 -14.83 -15.38
C THR A 69 -5.14 -13.88 -16.39
N ALA A 70 -5.02 -14.37 -17.63
CA ALA A 70 -4.65 -13.56 -18.77
C ALA A 70 -5.90 -12.91 -19.39
N LEU A 71 -6.08 -11.61 -19.17
CA LEU A 71 -7.23 -10.85 -19.66
C LEU A 71 -6.92 -10.06 -20.94
N SER A 72 -7.76 -10.27 -21.97
CA SER A 72 -7.79 -9.40 -23.15
C SER A 72 -8.24 -7.96 -22.82
N ALA A 73 -7.96 -7.00 -23.71
CA ALA A 73 -8.38 -5.60 -23.58
C ALA A 73 -9.90 -5.48 -23.37
N LYS A 74 -10.70 -6.23 -24.16
CA LYS A 74 -12.17 -6.26 -24.04
C LYS A 74 -12.64 -6.62 -22.62
N HIS A 75 -11.96 -7.56 -21.97
CA HIS A 75 -12.27 -7.96 -20.59
C HIS A 75 -11.96 -6.83 -19.60
N LYS A 76 -10.81 -6.17 -19.77
CA LYS A 76 -10.39 -5.03 -18.93
C LYS A 76 -11.37 -3.86 -19.05
N ASP A 77 -11.90 -3.60 -20.24
CA ASP A 77 -12.92 -2.57 -20.46
C ASP A 77 -14.25 -2.91 -19.80
N LYS A 78 -14.71 -4.16 -19.92
CA LYS A 78 -15.91 -4.66 -19.21
C LYS A 78 -15.76 -4.47 -17.69
N LEU A 79 -14.61 -4.81 -17.11
CA LEU A 79 -14.34 -4.63 -15.68
C LEU A 79 -14.28 -3.15 -15.28
N ASN A 80 -13.66 -2.29 -16.10
CA ASN A 80 -13.65 -0.84 -15.87
C ASN A 80 -15.07 -0.25 -15.88
N ASN A 81 -15.92 -0.70 -16.80
CA ASN A 81 -17.32 -0.27 -16.87
C ASN A 81 -18.12 -0.77 -15.66
N ALA A 82 -17.86 -1.99 -15.20
CA ALA A 82 -18.46 -2.52 -13.97
C ALA A 82 -18.05 -1.70 -12.73
N GLN A 83 -16.76 -1.36 -12.58
CA GLN A 83 -16.29 -0.46 -11.52
C GLN A 83 -17.03 0.88 -11.57
N LYS A 84 -17.11 1.51 -12.75
CA LYS A 84 -17.85 2.77 -12.93
C LYS A 84 -19.33 2.63 -12.55
N SER A 85 -19.97 1.52 -12.93
CA SER A 85 -21.37 1.24 -12.57
C SER A 85 -21.56 1.15 -11.06
N CYS A 86 -20.73 0.36 -10.36
CA CYS A 86 -20.82 0.23 -8.90
C CYS A 86 -20.60 1.56 -8.18
N ILE A 87 -19.68 2.39 -8.67
CA ILE A 87 -19.43 3.71 -8.09
C ILE A 87 -20.61 4.65 -8.35
N LYS A 88 -21.23 4.64 -9.54
CA LYS A 88 -22.46 5.39 -9.79
C LYS A 88 -23.56 5.01 -8.80
N MET A 89 -23.69 3.73 -8.49
CA MET A 89 -24.67 3.25 -7.51
C MET A 89 -24.37 3.76 -6.10
N ALA A 90 -23.09 3.83 -5.70
CA ALA A 90 -22.68 4.46 -4.44
C ALA A 90 -23.01 5.97 -4.42
N LEU A 91 -22.91 6.65 -5.57
CA LEU A 91 -23.33 8.04 -5.75
C LEU A 91 -24.85 8.20 -5.90
N ASN A 92 -25.63 7.13 -5.75
CA ASN A 92 -27.06 7.09 -6.06
C ASN A 92 -27.43 7.65 -7.45
N ARG A 93 -26.51 7.55 -8.41
CA ARG A 93 -26.73 7.95 -9.82
C ARG A 93 -27.18 6.74 -10.63
N ASN A 94 -27.96 7.00 -11.67
CA ASN A 94 -28.36 5.96 -12.61
C ASN A 94 -27.10 5.39 -13.31
N ARG A 95 -26.97 4.07 -13.34
CA ARG A 95 -25.83 3.38 -13.98
C ARG A 95 -25.62 3.77 -15.45
N PHE A 96 -26.67 4.18 -16.14
CA PHE A 96 -26.66 4.55 -17.56
C PHE A 96 -26.29 6.01 -17.82
N THR A 97 -26.33 6.91 -16.83
CA THR A 97 -25.93 8.31 -17.05
C THR A 97 -24.44 8.42 -17.32
N PRO A 98 -23.97 9.27 -18.26
CA PRO A 98 -22.55 9.40 -18.57
C PRO A 98 -21.73 9.73 -17.32
N PHE A 99 -20.58 9.05 -17.17
CA PHE A 99 -19.71 9.21 -16.01
C PHE A 99 -18.85 10.47 -16.21
N LEU A 100 -19.42 11.63 -15.92
CA LEU A 100 -18.83 12.93 -16.27
C LEU A 100 -17.74 13.43 -15.32
N THR A 101 -17.40 12.70 -14.26
CA THR A 101 -16.48 13.22 -13.26
C THR A 101 -15.47 12.15 -12.91
N ILE A 102 -14.23 12.31 -13.37
CA ILE A 102 -13.05 11.57 -12.91
C ILE A 102 -12.85 11.78 -11.39
N VAL A 103 -13.40 12.87 -10.86
CA VAL A 103 -13.27 13.35 -9.48
C VAL A 103 -13.57 12.29 -8.40
N PRO A 104 -14.66 11.50 -8.40
CA PRO A 104 -14.90 10.50 -7.36
C PRO A 104 -13.92 9.31 -7.42
N LEU A 105 -13.36 9.00 -8.60
CA LEU A 105 -12.32 7.97 -8.73
C LEU A 105 -11.00 8.46 -8.16
N VAL A 106 -10.64 9.72 -8.46
CA VAL A 106 -9.40 10.35 -7.99
C VAL A 106 -9.46 10.65 -6.49
N LEU A 107 -10.54 11.27 -6.03
CA LEU A 107 -10.76 11.59 -4.61
C LEU A 107 -10.68 10.34 -3.72
N ALA A 108 -11.16 9.20 -4.22
CA ALA A 108 -11.13 7.96 -3.46
C ALA A 108 -9.93 7.05 -3.73
N ASP A 109 -8.91 7.56 -4.44
CA ASP A 109 -7.69 6.82 -4.78
C ASP A 109 -8.02 5.43 -5.39
N LEU A 110 -8.91 5.45 -6.39
CA LEU A 110 -9.41 4.28 -7.08
C LEU A 110 -8.76 4.16 -8.45
N PRO A 111 -7.65 3.42 -8.60
CA PRO A 111 -7.07 3.16 -9.91
C PRO A 111 -8.03 2.34 -10.80
N SER A 112 -7.78 2.37 -12.10
CA SER A 112 -8.53 1.56 -13.08
C SER A 112 -8.37 0.06 -12.79
N MET A 113 -9.34 -0.75 -13.23
CA MET A 113 -9.26 -2.21 -13.11
C MET A 113 -8.10 -2.77 -13.93
N GLN A 114 -7.69 -2.10 -15.00
CA GLN A 114 -6.50 -2.46 -15.77
C GLN A 114 -5.22 -2.30 -14.93
N THR A 115 -5.05 -1.14 -14.29
CA THR A 115 -3.91 -0.88 -13.41
C THR A 115 -3.91 -1.86 -12.23
N ARG A 116 -5.07 -2.09 -11.60
CA ARG A 116 -5.21 -3.07 -10.53
C ARG A 116 -4.84 -4.48 -10.96
N THR A 117 -5.32 -4.94 -12.12
CA THR A 117 -4.96 -6.27 -12.65
C THR A 117 -3.44 -6.41 -12.76
N ARG A 118 -2.76 -5.41 -13.33
CA ARG A 118 -1.30 -5.44 -13.48
C ARG A 118 -0.57 -5.45 -12.14
N ILE A 119 -1.04 -4.68 -11.15
CA ILE A 119 -0.48 -4.68 -9.77
C ILE A 119 -0.66 -6.05 -9.11
N LEU A 120 -1.85 -6.65 -9.22
CA LEU A 120 -2.16 -7.96 -8.63
C LEU A 120 -1.31 -9.06 -9.26
N GLN A 121 -1.15 -9.04 -10.59
CA GLN A 121 -0.28 -9.97 -11.31
C GLN A 121 1.17 -9.83 -10.87
N LEU A 122 1.68 -8.59 -10.71
CA LEU A 122 3.01 -8.36 -10.17
C LEU A 122 3.16 -8.95 -8.76
N LYS A 123 2.25 -8.60 -7.84
CA LYS A 123 2.30 -9.11 -6.45
C LYS A 123 2.31 -10.63 -6.40
N PHE A 124 1.49 -11.28 -7.24
CA PHE A 124 1.45 -12.73 -7.34
C PHE A 124 2.79 -13.31 -7.81
N VAL A 125 3.35 -12.79 -8.90
CA VAL A 125 4.64 -13.29 -9.44
C VAL A 125 5.78 -13.03 -8.46
N THR A 126 5.86 -11.86 -7.83
CA THR A 126 6.88 -11.58 -6.81
C THR A 126 6.75 -12.55 -5.64
N ARG A 127 5.54 -12.77 -5.14
CA ARG A 127 5.30 -13.72 -4.04
C ARG A 127 5.69 -15.15 -4.42
N LEU A 128 5.48 -15.56 -5.67
CA LEU A 128 5.93 -16.86 -6.15
C LEU A 128 7.45 -17.00 -6.08
N GLN A 129 8.21 -15.93 -6.33
CA GLN A 129 9.67 -15.96 -6.27
C GLN A 129 10.22 -16.12 -4.86
N ASP A 130 9.48 -15.62 -3.86
CA ASP A 130 9.83 -15.69 -2.43
C ASP A 130 9.50 -17.04 -1.79
N LEU A 131 8.74 -17.91 -2.48
CA LEU A 131 8.41 -19.25 -1.97
C LEU A 131 9.62 -20.18 -2.03
N PRO A 132 9.72 -21.15 -1.10
CA PRO A 132 10.79 -22.13 -1.11
C PRO A 132 10.68 -23.02 -2.35
N LEU A 133 11.83 -23.48 -2.85
CA LEU A 133 11.95 -24.36 -4.02
C LEU A 133 11.16 -25.67 -3.90
N SER A 134 10.87 -26.11 -2.67
CA SER A 134 10.04 -27.28 -2.37
C SER A 134 8.56 -27.08 -2.73
N THR A 135 8.11 -25.83 -2.93
CA THR A 135 6.73 -25.54 -3.29
C THR A 135 6.53 -25.78 -4.79
N MET A 136 5.53 -26.59 -5.14
CA MET A 136 5.18 -26.89 -6.53
C MET A 136 5.01 -25.61 -7.39
N ALA A 137 4.42 -24.56 -6.85
CA ALA A 137 4.24 -23.30 -7.56
C ALA A 137 5.57 -22.64 -7.98
N ARG A 138 6.61 -22.75 -7.13
CA ARG A 138 7.95 -22.22 -7.42
C ARG A 138 8.70 -23.09 -8.43
N SER A 139 8.62 -24.42 -8.31
CA SER A 139 9.24 -25.33 -9.28
C SER A 139 8.62 -25.18 -10.68
N ILE A 140 7.30 -24.96 -10.74
CA ILE A 140 6.55 -24.69 -11.97
C ILE A 140 7.01 -23.36 -12.60
N GLU A 141 7.07 -22.28 -11.82
CA GLU A 141 7.51 -20.97 -12.31
C GLU A 141 8.92 -21.02 -12.89
N LEU A 142 9.86 -21.68 -12.21
CA LEU A 142 11.23 -21.85 -12.70
C LEU A 142 11.28 -22.65 -14.00
N SER A 143 10.45 -23.68 -14.12
CA SER A 143 10.36 -24.51 -15.32
C SER A 143 9.85 -23.70 -16.52
N PHE A 144 8.85 -22.84 -16.31
CA PHE A 144 8.28 -21.98 -17.34
C PHE A 144 9.16 -20.77 -17.70
N LEU A 145 9.95 -20.25 -16.77
CA LEU A 145 10.90 -19.17 -17.07
C LEU A 145 12.15 -19.67 -17.79
N LYS A 146 12.64 -20.89 -17.47
CA LYS A 146 13.82 -21.49 -18.12
C LYS A 146 13.50 -21.98 -19.54
N ARG A 147 12.34 -22.60 -19.72
CA ARG A 147 11.87 -23.01 -21.04
C ARG A 147 11.33 -21.75 -21.72
N LYS A 148 12.12 -21.10 -22.59
CA LYS A 148 11.73 -19.91 -23.41
C LYS A 148 10.38 -20.03 -24.16
N ASN A 149 9.74 -21.19 -24.11
CA ASN A 149 8.39 -21.47 -24.57
C ASN A 149 7.38 -21.33 -23.41
N SER A 150 7.22 -20.11 -22.89
CA SER A 150 6.24 -19.84 -21.85
C SER A 150 4.82 -19.86 -22.42
N ASP A 151 3.91 -20.51 -21.70
CA ASP A 151 2.48 -20.47 -21.95
C ASP A 151 2.00 -19.02 -22.13
N LYS A 152 1.00 -18.79 -22.99
CA LYS A 152 0.38 -17.48 -23.22
C LYS A 152 -0.02 -16.82 -21.90
N GLN A 153 -0.45 -17.60 -20.91
CA GLN A 153 -0.79 -17.09 -19.59
C GLN A 153 0.43 -16.49 -18.87
N TRP A 154 1.53 -17.23 -18.76
CA TRP A 154 2.75 -16.78 -18.10
C TRP A 154 3.40 -15.59 -18.81
N LYS A 155 3.37 -15.55 -20.15
CA LYS A 155 3.79 -14.36 -20.93
C LYS A 155 2.95 -13.14 -20.57
N HIS A 156 1.65 -13.32 -20.34
CA HIS A 156 0.78 -12.21 -19.96
C HIS A 156 1.11 -11.69 -18.55
N LEU A 157 1.41 -12.59 -17.60
CA LEU A 157 1.76 -12.22 -16.23
C LEU A 157 3.13 -11.53 -16.12
N THR A 158 4.07 -11.92 -16.98
CA THR A 158 5.46 -11.45 -16.95
C THR A 158 5.73 -10.43 -18.05
N SER A 159 6.01 -10.88 -19.27
CA SER A 159 6.44 -10.05 -20.39
C SER A 159 5.41 -8.98 -20.79
N ASN A 160 4.11 -9.23 -20.69
CA ASN A 160 3.11 -8.22 -21.08
C ASN A 160 2.74 -7.26 -19.94
N ASN A 161 3.27 -7.47 -18.74
CA ASN A 161 3.01 -6.62 -17.59
C ASN A 161 4.13 -5.56 -17.45
N PRO A 162 3.84 -4.27 -17.72
CA PRO A 162 4.86 -3.23 -17.66
C PRO A 162 5.43 -3.06 -16.24
N PHE A 163 4.62 -3.29 -15.19
CA PHE A 163 5.11 -3.21 -13.82
C PHE A 163 6.09 -4.34 -13.50
N TYR A 164 5.88 -5.54 -14.07
CA TYR A 164 6.82 -6.64 -13.90
C TYR A 164 8.13 -6.40 -14.67
N GLN A 165 8.07 -5.82 -15.87
CA GLN A 165 9.28 -5.42 -16.58
C GLN A 165 10.06 -4.37 -15.80
N LEU A 166 9.38 -3.34 -15.27
CA LEU A 166 10.00 -2.32 -14.43
C LEU A 166 10.63 -2.96 -13.18
N TYR A 167 9.88 -3.81 -12.48
CA TYR A 167 10.38 -4.55 -11.31
C TYR A 167 11.61 -5.38 -11.65
N ASN A 168 11.63 -6.10 -12.77
CA ASN A 168 12.78 -6.89 -13.19
C ASN A 168 13.97 -6.04 -13.64
N LYS A 169 13.75 -4.87 -14.24
CA LYS A 169 14.82 -3.91 -14.54
C LYS A 169 15.43 -3.41 -13.24
N LEU A 170 14.60 -2.91 -12.32
CA LEU A 170 15.03 -2.50 -10.99
C LEU A 170 15.72 -3.63 -10.22
N LYS A 171 15.28 -4.89 -10.38
CA LYS A 171 15.89 -6.08 -9.76
C LYS A 171 17.22 -6.51 -10.40
N LYS A 172 17.47 -6.13 -11.65
CA LYS A 172 18.73 -6.42 -12.37
C LYS A 172 19.74 -5.30 -12.21
N ASP A 173 19.25 -4.07 -12.26
CA ASP A 173 19.99 -2.86 -11.93
C ASP A 173 20.29 -2.84 -10.42
N SER A 174 19.48 -3.55 -9.62
CA SER A 174 19.91 -4.01 -8.31
C SER A 174 20.94 -5.12 -8.45
N ASN A 175 22.22 -4.77 -8.31
CA ASN A 175 23.21 -5.66 -7.69
C ASN A 175 22.57 -6.17 -6.36
N PRO A 176 22.95 -7.31 -5.75
CA PRO A 176 22.42 -7.71 -4.43
C PRO A 176 22.62 -6.62 -3.34
N LEU A 177 23.40 -5.60 -3.67
CA LEU A 177 23.64 -4.37 -2.94
C LEU A 177 22.71 -3.21 -3.35
N THR A 178 21.52 -3.37 -3.96
CA THR A 178 20.65 -2.23 -4.32
C THR A 178 19.16 -2.55 -4.20
N ALA A 179 18.76 -3.20 -3.12
CA ALA A 179 17.36 -3.43 -2.73
C ALA A 179 16.89 -2.32 -1.76
N SER A 180 16.71 -1.07 -2.19
CA SER A 180 16.50 0.09 -1.27
C SER A 180 17.62 0.27 -0.21
N TYR A 181 18.63 -0.60 -0.27
CA TYR A 181 19.73 -0.91 0.63
C TYR A 181 20.79 -1.53 -0.30
N PRO A 182 21.96 -0.92 -0.45
CA PRO A 182 22.98 -0.87 0.57
C PRO A 182 22.76 0.38 1.41
N LEU A 183 22.92 0.26 2.71
CA LEU A 183 23.03 1.46 3.52
C LEU A 183 24.19 2.27 2.95
N LYS A 184 23.90 3.50 2.48
CA LYS A 184 24.96 4.43 2.10
C LYS A 184 25.87 4.61 3.33
N ASN A 185 27.10 5.06 3.09
CA ASN A 185 27.96 5.44 4.20
C ASN A 185 27.25 6.50 5.04
N CYS A 186 27.32 6.36 6.36
CA CYS A 186 26.83 7.41 7.24
C CYS A 186 27.68 8.67 6.99
N ARG A 187 27.08 9.86 7.08
CA ARG A 187 27.83 11.14 7.01
C ARG A 187 28.93 11.24 8.08
N CYS A 188 28.86 10.46 9.16
CA CYS A 188 29.95 10.36 10.15
C CYS A 188 31.17 9.54 9.68
N GLY A 189 31.14 8.96 8.47
CA GLY A 189 32.21 8.16 7.89
C GLY A 189 32.08 6.64 8.06
N ALA A 190 31.01 6.13 8.67
CA ALA A 190 30.80 4.68 8.80
C ALA A 190 30.45 4.04 7.45
N SER A 191 30.97 2.83 7.19
CA SER A 191 30.84 2.10 5.92
C SER A 191 29.41 1.67 5.56
N ALA A 192 28.48 1.80 6.50
CA ALA A 192 27.05 1.60 6.28
C ALA A 192 26.29 2.27 7.42
N ALA A 193 25.28 3.07 7.11
CA ALA A 193 24.34 3.66 8.06
C ALA A 193 23.38 2.61 8.66
N LYS A 194 23.94 1.55 9.25
CA LYS A 194 23.17 0.46 9.86
C LYS A 194 22.41 0.95 11.07
N ARG A 195 21.28 0.31 11.32
CA ARG A 195 20.50 0.54 12.52
C ARG A 195 21.37 0.44 13.79
N GLU A 196 22.18 -0.61 13.88
CA GLU A 196 23.15 -0.87 14.96
C GLU A 196 24.22 0.21 15.09
N HIS A 197 24.54 0.92 14.01
CA HIS A 197 25.55 1.97 14.03
C HIS A 197 25.06 3.23 14.74
N TYR A 198 23.77 3.57 14.66
CA TYR A 198 23.22 4.80 15.23
C TYR A 198 23.35 4.90 16.74
N ASP A 199 23.34 3.76 17.45
CA ASP A 199 23.55 3.72 18.91
C ASP A 199 24.95 4.22 19.31
N PHE A 200 25.91 4.16 18.37
CA PHE A 200 27.31 4.56 18.56
C PHE A 200 27.72 5.71 17.62
N CYS A 201 26.77 6.32 16.91
CA CYS A 201 27.07 7.38 15.96
C CYS A 201 27.36 8.69 16.72
N PRO A 202 28.55 9.30 16.55
CA PRO A 202 28.93 10.49 17.31
C PRO A 202 28.05 11.71 16.98
N LEU A 203 27.50 11.76 15.76
CA LEU A 203 26.62 12.85 15.31
C LEU A 203 25.18 12.72 15.85
N LEU A 204 24.78 11.53 16.29
CA LEU A 204 23.42 11.24 16.76
C LEU A 204 23.34 11.02 18.28
N PHE A 205 24.49 10.80 18.94
CA PHE A 205 24.58 10.42 20.34
C PHE A 205 23.86 11.40 21.30
N THR A 206 24.04 12.71 21.10
CA THR A 206 23.40 13.74 21.93
C THR A 206 21.89 13.71 21.80
N LEU A 207 21.38 13.70 20.57
CA LEU A 207 19.94 13.65 20.28
C LEU A 207 19.29 12.36 20.81
N LEU A 208 19.98 11.22 20.72
CA LEU A 208 19.49 9.97 21.29
C LEU A 208 19.43 10.01 22.82
N ASN A 209 20.38 10.66 23.50
CA ASN A 209 20.33 10.82 24.95
C ASN A 209 19.24 11.79 25.39
N ASP A 210 19.00 12.85 24.63
CA ASP A 210 17.89 13.78 24.86
C ASP A 210 16.54 13.06 24.70
N LEU A 211 16.39 12.25 23.66
CA LEU A 211 15.21 11.41 23.45
C LEU A 211 14.98 10.40 24.59
N LYS A 212 16.05 9.74 25.04
CA LYS A 212 15.98 8.81 26.19
C LYS A 212 15.54 9.54 27.46
N SER A 213 16.10 10.73 27.71
CA SER A 213 15.75 11.56 28.86
C SER A 213 14.31 12.06 28.80
N ALA A 214 13.83 12.44 27.61
CA ALA A 214 12.44 12.85 27.40
C ALA A 214 11.44 11.69 27.59
N PHE A 215 11.83 10.47 27.23
CA PHE A 215 10.97 9.29 27.36
C PHE A 215 10.89 8.74 28.79
N GLY A 216 11.92 8.98 29.61
CA GLY A 216 12.07 8.47 30.97
C GLY A 216 12.85 7.14 31.02
N ASP A 217 12.85 6.48 32.19
CA ASP A 217 13.64 5.27 32.44
C ASP A 217 13.34 4.16 31.42
N ILE A 218 14.31 3.89 30.54
CA ILE A 218 14.29 2.73 29.66
C ILE A 218 14.88 1.57 30.46
N PRO A 219 14.12 0.48 30.71
CA PRO A 219 14.66 -0.69 31.39
C PRO A 219 15.84 -1.26 30.61
N ALA A 220 16.78 -1.94 31.27
CA ALA A 220 17.89 -2.60 30.59
C ALA A 220 17.35 -3.53 29.49
N LEU A 221 17.47 -3.09 28.24
CA LEU A 221 16.95 -3.82 27.09
C LEU A 221 17.84 -5.05 26.83
N PRO A 222 17.26 -6.17 26.37
CA PRO A 222 18.04 -7.29 25.84
C PRO A 222 19.03 -6.78 24.77
N GLN A 223 20.21 -7.41 24.65
CA GLN A 223 21.30 -6.99 23.75
C GLN A 223 20.88 -6.77 22.28
N GLU A 224 19.73 -7.30 21.86
CA GLU A 224 19.20 -7.22 20.50
C GLU A 224 18.13 -6.13 20.29
N GLN A 225 17.67 -5.44 21.34
CA GLN A 225 16.63 -4.42 21.22
C GLN A 225 17.18 -3.00 21.30
N GLN A 226 16.98 -2.24 20.23
CA GLN A 226 17.41 -0.86 20.16
C GLN A 226 16.46 0.08 20.92
N PRO A 227 16.98 1.10 21.63
CA PRO A 227 16.18 2.07 22.37
C PRO A 227 15.10 2.75 21.51
N LEU A 228 15.41 3.05 20.25
CA LEU A 228 14.47 3.69 19.33
C LEU A 228 13.25 2.80 19.02
N ASP A 229 13.42 1.50 18.85
CA ASP A 229 12.31 0.55 18.64
C ASP A 229 11.40 0.46 19.87
N TYR A 230 12.00 0.51 21.06
CA TYR A 230 11.28 0.51 22.30
C TYR A 230 10.40 1.77 22.44
N ILE A 231 10.92 2.93 22.05
CA ILE A 231 10.20 4.21 22.06
C ILE A 231 9.10 4.26 20.99
N LEU A 232 9.32 3.69 19.80
CA LEU A 232 8.33 3.67 18.72
C LEU A 232 7.14 2.74 19.01
N ARG A 233 7.33 1.67 19.81
CA ARG A 233 6.29 0.68 20.09
C ARG A 233 5.03 1.25 20.78
N PRO A 234 5.13 2.13 21.80
CA PRO A 234 3.97 2.74 22.44
C PRO A 234 3.45 4.02 21.75
N LEU A 235 3.81 4.27 20.48
CA LEU A 235 3.40 5.49 19.79
C LEU A 235 1.85 5.65 19.76
N PRO A 236 1.31 6.79 20.20
CA PRO A 236 -0.11 7.08 20.15
C PRO A 236 -0.65 6.98 18.73
N ARG A 237 -1.86 6.43 18.59
CA ARG A 237 -2.53 6.27 17.28
C ARG A 237 -3.28 7.52 16.82
N SER A 238 -3.38 8.52 17.69
CA SER A 238 -4.10 9.77 17.45
C SER A 238 -3.17 10.95 17.69
N GLU A 239 -3.32 11.99 16.87
CA GLU A 239 -2.60 13.26 16.97
C GLU A 239 -2.74 13.91 18.35
N PHE A 240 -3.96 13.94 18.90
CA PHE A 240 -4.21 14.40 20.27
C PHE A 240 -3.43 13.60 21.33
N GLY A 241 -3.09 12.34 21.05
CA GLY A 241 -2.29 11.52 21.96
C GLY A 241 -0.81 11.89 21.95
N LEU A 242 -0.34 12.56 20.88
CA LEU A 242 1.04 13.05 20.76
C LEU A 242 1.24 14.37 21.52
N THR A 243 0.17 15.15 21.73
CA THR A 243 0.23 16.45 22.40
C THR A 243 -0.04 16.40 23.90
N VAL A 244 -0.27 15.20 24.47
CA VAL A 244 -0.69 15.03 25.87
C VAL A 244 0.29 14.12 26.63
N GLY A 245 0.55 14.48 27.90
CA GLY A 245 1.39 13.69 28.81
C GLY A 245 2.85 13.67 28.35
N LYS A 246 3.54 12.54 28.54
CA LYS A 246 4.96 12.40 28.17
C LYS A 246 5.23 12.58 26.66
N TRP A 247 4.22 12.39 25.81
CA TRP A 247 4.41 12.50 24.37
C TRP A 247 4.60 13.94 23.90
N GLN A 248 4.13 14.92 24.66
CA GLN A 248 4.35 16.33 24.36
C GLN A 248 5.84 16.69 24.27
N THR A 249 6.70 16.04 25.07
CA THR A 249 8.16 16.24 25.06
C THR A 249 8.89 15.18 24.24
N VAL A 250 8.40 13.93 24.23
CA VAL A 250 9.01 12.83 23.47
C VAL A 250 8.86 13.01 21.97
N TRP A 251 7.71 13.48 21.50
CA TRP A 251 7.41 13.54 20.07
C TRP A 251 8.34 14.50 19.31
N PRO A 252 8.56 15.76 19.75
CA PRO A 252 9.54 16.64 19.11
C PRO A 252 10.97 16.08 19.11
N ALA A 253 11.38 15.45 20.22
CA ALA A 253 12.70 14.83 20.33
C ALA A 253 12.85 13.63 19.39
N LEU A 254 11.80 12.82 19.24
CA LEU A 254 11.76 11.68 18.33
C LEU A 254 11.84 12.12 16.87
N ILE A 255 11.09 13.15 16.48
CA ILE A 255 11.15 13.70 15.13
C ILE A 255 12.54 14.26 14.81
N ARG A 256 13.18 14.96 15.75
CA ARG A 256 14.57 15.43 15.60
C ARG A 256 15.54 14.27 15.34
N VAL A 257 15.45 13.19 16.14
CA VAL A 257 16.28 11.99 15.95
C VAL A 257 16.01 11.32 14.61
N LEU A 258 14.75 11.17 14.20
CA LEU A 258 14.39 10.53 12.93
C LEU A 258 14.84 11.35 11.72
N ARG A 259 14.71 12.68 11.78
CA ARG A 259 15.21 13.59 10.74
C ARG A 259 16.72 13.54 10.63
N GLU A 260 17.42 13.51 11.76
CA GLU A 260 18.89 13.39 11.77
C GLU A 260 19.33 12.02 11.23
N ILE A 261 18.66 10.93 11.59
CA ILE A 261 18.91 9.61 11.01
C ILE A 261 18.76 9.66 9.49
N ASP A 262 17.70 10.30 8.98
CA ASP A 262 17.45 10.41 7.55
C ASP A 262 18.55 11.23 6.86
N TYR A 263 18.93 12.37 7.44
CA TYR A 263 20.05 13.21 6.97
C TYR A 263 21.37 12.43 6.90
N LEU A 264 21.72 11.73 7.99
CA LEU A 264 22.95 10.94 8.10
C LEU A 264 22.99 9.74 7.14
N SER A 265 21.83 9.18 6.79
CA SER A 265 21.68 8.05 5.86
C SER A 265 21.81 8.44 4.40
N HIS A 266 21.68 9.73 4.09
CA HIS A 266 21.61 10.25 2.73
C HIS A 266 22.71 11.30 2.49
N PRO A 267 24.00 10.91 2.47
CA PRO A 267 25.14 11.83 2.37
C PRO A 267 25.18 12.70 1.10
N ASN A 268 24.51 12.26 0.04
CA ASN A 268 24.55 12.91 -1.27
C ASN A 268 23.31 13.76 -1.57
N ASP A 269 22.37 13.82 -0.64
CA ASP A 269 21.10 14.51 -0.84
C ASP A 269 21.23 15.90 -0.20
N ASP A 270 20.90 16.95 -0.94
CA ASP A 270 20.84 18.32 -0.45
C ASP A 270 19.49 18.52 0.25
N PHE A 271 19.53 18.57 1.59
CA PHE A 271 18.35 18.90 2.38
C PHE A 271 18.22 20.43 2.36
N ASP A 272 17.32 20.94 1.53
CA ASP A 272 16.99 22.36 1.53
C ASP A 272 16.52 22.78 2.94
N MET A 273 17.09 23.86 3.45
CA MET A 273 16.88 24.41 4.81
C MET A 273 15.46 24.97 5.05
N ASP A 274 14.54 24.80 4.10
CA ASP A 274 13.18 25.35 4.12
C ASP A 274 12.14 24.40 4.75
N GLU A 275 12.54 23.21 5.20
CA GLU A 275 11.63 22.30 5.91
C GLU A 275 11.48 22.73 7.38
N PRO A 276 10.24 23.06 7.83
CA PRO A 276 9.97 23.73 9.10
C PRO A 276 10.58 23.00 10.30
N ALA A 277 10.89 23.75 11.36
CA ALA A 277 11.48 23.17 12.54
C ALA A 277 10.49 22.14 13.14
N PRO A 278 10.97 21.03 13.76
CA PRO A 278 10.09 20.01 14.34
C PRO A 278 9.06 20.53 15.35
N GLU A 279 9.32 21.71 15.93
CA GLU A 279 8.41 22.45 16.80
C GLU A 279 7.22 23.09 16.05
N ASP A 280 7.45 23.56 14.82
CA ASP A 280 6.41 24.15 13.96
C ASP A 280 5.46 23.11 13.36
N ALA A 281 5.83 21.82 13.39
CA ALA A 281 4.99 20.73 12.90
C ALA A 281 3.73 20.48 13.76
N MET A 282 3.67 21.05 14.97
CA MET A 282 2.50 20.98 15.86
C MET A 282 1.74 22.31 16.02
N ASP A 283 2.30 23.42 15.54
CA ASP A 283 1.64 24.74 15.60
C ASP A 283 0.65 24.90 14.43
N ILE A 284 -0.37 24.05 14.42
CA ILE A 284 -1.62 24.40 13.76
C ILE A 284 -2.34 25.33 14.75
N PRO A 285 -2.66 26.59 14.40
CA PRO A 285 -3.40 27.45 15.29
C PRO A 285 -4.73 26.77 15.60
N ILE A 286 -4.96 26.44 16.87
CA ILE A 286 -6.27 26.08 17.38
C ILE A 286 -7.13 27.33 17.14
N SER A 287 -7.87 27.35 16.03
CA SER A 287 -8.89 28.35 15.81
C SER A 287 -9.85 28.22 16.99
N SER A 288 -9.90 29.24 17.83
CA SER A 288 -10.70 29.33 19.06
C SER A 288 -12.21 29.39 18.81
N SER A 289 -12.70 28.76 17.73
CA SER A 289 -14.07 28.86 17.24
C SER A 289 -14.87 27.55 17.32
N LEU A 290 -14.33 26.49 17.92
CA LEU A 290 -15.04 25.20 18.06
C LEU A 290 -14.95 24.59 19.47
N LEU A 291 -15.16 25.40 20.52
CA LEU A 291 -15.65 24.85 21.79
C LEU A 291 -17.19 24.84 21.77
N PRO A 292 -17.85 23.68 21.96
CA PRO A 292 -19.28 23.64 22.15
C PRO A 292 -19.62 24.30 23.51
N ASN A 293 -20.57 25.24 23.45
CA ASN A 293 -21.10 25.94 24.62
C ASN A 293 -21.73 24.92 25.58
N PRO A 294 -21.34 24.85 26.86
CA PRO A 294 -21.81 23.82 27.77
C PRO A 294 -23.14 24.25 28.41
N HIS A 295 -24.15 24.58 27.60
CA HIS A 295 -25.55 24.66 28.00
C HIS A 295 -26.40 24.71 26.73
N ILE A 296 -26.96 23.55 26.35
CA ILE A 296 -28.28 23.26 25.78
C ILE A 296 -28.29 21.77 25.39
#